data_AF-A0A815F084-F1
#
_entry.id   AF-A0A815F084-F1
#
_cell.length_a   1.000
_cell.length_b   1.000
_cell.length_c   1.000
_cell.angle_alpha   90.00
_cell.angle_beta   90.00
_cell.angle_gamma   90.00
#
_symmetry.space_group_name_H-M   'P 1'
#
loop_
_entity.id
_entity.type
_entity.pdbx_description
1 polymer ?
#
loop_
_entity_poly.entity_id
_entity_poly.type
_entity_poly.pdbx_seq_one_letter_code
_entity_poly.pdbx_strand_id
1 'polypeptide(L)'
;MEKIQQILQLKQFIHTPNSLLKVKEKEMNNYLRQLHKENIITKQLFRQLSSNCSSLSCMYGQPKMHKQGYPLRPIISPIGSYNYELSKYLANLLKNNRTTKPNSSIRDPFDLVRKIKNINCNKNLIMCTFDVDALYTNVPAKEAIEIAVKDMIKSKTINNTPFNEIQLKRLLEIAVHNIPFRFMNDNFLQTDGVAMGSPLEPILADIFMTNLEKKLNRFSKNKPKVWYRYVDDIFCIFNSEQNITNVLEKKELKQLKLILKTNGYPDHIIRRGIREGAIIANKIIKKQQQQQQQQLLDNNNNNNNKTSPTPIKKKISLTVSYYGQESIILSGKTKKICKKLIPHIDVNVAFKKHLH
;
A
#
# COMPACT_ATOMS: atom_id res chain seq x y z
N MET A 1 -24.76 -8.78 3.86
CA MET A 1 -25.37 -7.54 4.40
C MET A 1 -24.74 -7.13 5.72
N GLU A 2 -24.74 -8.01 6.73
CA GLU A 2 -24.17 -7.74 8.07
C GLU A 2 -22.75 -7.16 8.06
N LYS A 3 -21.86 -7.68 7.20
CA LYS A 3 -20.47 -7.19 7.09
C LYS A 3 -20.36 -5.72 6.67
N ILE A 4 -21.28 -5.20 5.83
CA ILE A 4 -21.26 -3.78 5.45
C ILE A 4 -21.83 -2.92 6.58
N GLN A 5 -22.87 -3.40 7.26
CA GLN A 5 -23.41 -2.71 8.45
C GLN A 5 -22.36 -2.60 9.55
N GLN A 6 -21.54 -3.63 9.78
CA GLN A 6 -20.40 -3.55 10.69
C GLN A 6 -19.36 -2.50 10.26
N ILE A 7 -19.11 -2.35 8.95
CA ILE A 7 -18.21 -1.29 8.44
C ILE A 7 -18.82 0.10 8.67
N LEU A 8 -20.14 0.24 8.50
CA LEU A 8 -20.85 1.52 8.71
C LEU A 8 -20.93 1.94 10.18
N GLN A 9 -20.65 1.04 11.13
CA GLN A 9 -20.51 1.36 12.54
C GLN A 9 -19.15 1.99 12.90
N LEU A 10 -18.21 2.06 11.94
CA LEU A 10 -16.93 2.73 12.17
C LEU A 10 -17.13 4.24 12.37
N LYS A 11 -16.28 4.84 13.21
CA LYS A 11 -16.37 6.26 13.61
C LYS A 11 -16.33 7.27 12.46
N GLN A 12 -15.81 6.86 11.30
CA GLN A 12 -15.71 7.69 10.10
C GLN A 12 -17.01 7.80 9.29
N PHE A 13 -18.06 7.07 9.66
CA PHE A 13 -19.35 7.08 8.98
C PHE A 13 -20.45 7.54 9.94
N ILE A 14 -21.28 8.47 9.48
CA ILE A 14 -22.37 9.05 10.29
C ILE A 14 -23.65 9.05 9.44
N HIS A 15 -24.78 8.67 10.02
CA HIS A 15 -26.08 8.83 9.37
C HIS A 15 -26.37 10.31 9.07
N THR A 16 -26.99 10.59 7.93
CA THR A 16 -27.22 11.97 7.50
C THR A 16 -28.59 12.16 6.83
N PRO A 17 -29.23 13.33 6.98
CA PRO A 17 -30.48 13.63 6.27
C PRO A 17 -30.29 13.74 4.75
N ASN A 18 -31.38 13.51 4.02
CA ASN A 18 -31.42 13.56 2.55
C ASN A 18 -31.03 14.93 1.96
N SER A 19 -31.11 16.00 2.75
CA SER A 19 -30.80 17.36 2.31
C SER A 19 -29.31 17.65 2.15
N LEU A 20 -28.41 16.86 2.75
CA LEU A 20 -26.98 17.19 2.82
C LEU A 20 -26.31 17.26 1.44
N LEU A 21 -26.71 16.41 0.49
CA LEU A 21 -26.19 16.44 -0.88
C LEU A 21 -26.36 17.82 -1.52
N LYS A 22 -27.58 18.36 -1.46
CA LYS A 22 -27.90 19.66 -2.06
C LYS A 22 -27.11 20.80 -1.40
N VAL A 23 -26.90 20.72 -0.09
CA VAL A 23 -26.07 21.68 0.64
C VAL A 23 -24.62 21.63 0.16
N LYS A 24 -24.04 20.44 0.02
CA LYS A 24 -22.66 20.25 -0.43
C LYS A 24 -22.44 20.63 -1.89
N GLU A 25 -23.38 20.29 -2.77
CA GLU A 25 -23.37 20.71 -4.17
C GLU A 25 -23.43 22.24 -4.28
N LYS A 26 -24.31 22.88 -3.51
CA LYS A 26 -24.41 24.35 -3.46
C LYS A 26 -23.13 24.99 -2.93
N GLU A 27 -22.54 24.45 -1.87
CA GLU A 27 -21.26 24.91 -1.30
C GLU A 27 -20.15 24.89 -2.36
N MET A 28 -19.98 23.76 -3.06
CA MET A 28 -18.99 23.62 -4.13
C MET A 28 -19.24 24.61 -5.27
N ASN A 29 -20.46 24.66 -5.78
CA ASN A 29 -20.80 25.53 -6.91
C ASN A 29 -20.66 27.02 -6.56
N ASN A 30 -20.99 27.42 -5.33
CA ASN A 30 -20.80 28.79 -4.87
C ASN A 30 -19.31 29.17 -4.91
N TYR A 31 -18.44 28.26 -4.45
CA TYR A 31 -17.00 28.50 -4.46
C TYR A 31 -16.44 28.54 -5.88
N LEU A 32 -16.84 27.61 -6.75
CA LEU A 32 -16.46 27.64 -8.17
C LEU A 32 -16.93 28.92 -8.88
N ARG A 33 -18.14 29.42 -8.56
CA ARG A 33 -18.66 30.69 -9.08
C ARG A 33 -17.82 31.87 -8.62
N GLN A 34 -17.37 31.88 -7.36
CA GLN A 34 -16.47 32.91 -6.86
C GLN A 34 -15.15 32.92 -7.66
N LEU A 35 -14.51 31.75 -7.83
CA LEU A 35 -13.27 31.63 -8.60
C LEU A 35 -13.42 32.11 -10.05
N HIS A 36 -14.57 31.83 -10.67
CA HIS A 36 -14.87 32.32 -12.01
C HIS A 36 -15.06 33.84 -12.06
N LYS A 37 -15.77 34.44 -11.08
CA LYS A 37 -15.95 35.90 -10.99
C LYS A 37 -14.63 36.65 -10.78
N GLU A 38 -13.71 36.03 -10.05
CA GLU A 38 -12.35 36.54 -9.82
C GLU A 38 -11.40 36.26 -11.01
N ASN A 39 -11.90 35.74 -12.13
CA ASN A 39 -11.14 35.37 -13.34
C ASN A 39 -10.00 34.35 -13.10
N ILE A 40 -10.08 33.56 -12.03
CA ILE A 40 -9.08 32.52 -11.70
C ILE A 40 -9.26 31.31 -12.63
N ILE A 41 -10.52 30.94 -12.91
CA ILE A 41 -10.84 29.82 -13.81
C ILE A 41 -11.64 30.30 -15.01
N THR A 42 -11.42 29.65 -16.16
CA THR A 42 -12.16 29.95 -17.39
C THR A 42 -13.61 29.51 -17.28
N LYS A 43 -14.49 30.12 -18.09
CA LYS A 43 -15.90 29.72 -18.21
C LYS A 43 -16.07 28.24 -18.58
N GLN A 44 -15.18 27.71 -19.42
CA GLN A 44 -15.16 26.30 -19.79
C GLN A 44 -14.85 25.41 -18.59
N LEU A 45 -13.80 25.72 -17.84
CA LEU A 45 -13.42 24.97 -16.64
C LEU A 45 -14.52 25.06 -15.57
N PHE A 46 -15.09 26.25 -15.35
CA PHE A 46 -16.22 26.43 -14.45
C PHE A 46 -17.40 25.51 -14.79
N ARG A 47 -17.79 25.43 -16.07
CA ARG A 47 -18.87 24.55 -16.54
C ARG A 47 -18.53 23.07 -16.37
N GLN A 48 -17.28 22.69 -16.59
CA GLN A 48 -16.82 21.31 -16.42
C GLN A 48 -16.86 20.86 -14.95
N LEU A 49 -16.47 21.75 -14.01
CA LEU A 49 -16.37 21.42 -12.59
C LEU A 49 -17.70 21.56 -11.84
N SER A 50 -18.62 22.38 -12.33
CA SER A 50 -19.92 22.61 -11.68
C SER A 50 -20.85 21.41 -11.88
N SER A 51 -21.71 21.15 -10.90
CA SER A 51 -22.73 20.08 -10.97
C SER A 51 -24.09 20.67 -10.61
N ASN A 52 -25.16 20.39 -11.37
CA ASN A 52 -26.49 20.99 -11.12
C ASN A 52 -27.62 19.97 -10.86
N CYS A 53 -27.31 18.67 -10.94
CA CYS A 53 -28.25 17.56 -10.74
C CYS A 53 -27.49 16.31 -10.27
N SER A 54 -26.68 16.43 -9.22
CA SER A 54 -25.87 15.30 -8.78
C SER A 54 -26.70 14.20 -8.13
N SER A 55 -26.20 12.97 -8.20
CA SER A 55 -26.70 11.83 -7.44
C SER A 55 -25.81 11.56 -6.24
N LEU A 56 -26.37 10.95 -5.18
CA LEU A 56 -25.55 10.43 -4.08
C LEU A 56 -24.61 9.34 -4.59
N SER A 57 -23.35 9.41 -4.14
CA SER A 57 -22.40 8.30 -4.30
C SER A 57 -23.01 7.03 -3.72
N CYS A 58 -22.79 5.87 -4.35
CA CYS A 58 -23.36 4.61 -3.89
C CYS A 58 -22.28 3.69 -3.31
N MET A 59 -22.49 3.19 -2.10
CA MET A 59 -21.59 2.24 -1.46
C MET A 59 -21.95 0.80 -1.84
N TYR A 60 -20.94 0.00 -2.16
CA TYR A 60 -21.06 -1.44 -2.37
C TYR A 60 -19.82 -2.17 -1.82
N GLY A 61 -19.93 -3.49 -1.61
CA GLY A 61 -18.84 -4.31 -1.09
C GLY A 61 -18.27 -5.24 -2.16
N GLN A 62 -16.97 -5.17 -2.42
CA GLN A 62 -16.27 -6.15 -3.27
C GLN A 62 -15.65 -7.24 -2.39
N PRO A 63 -15.93 -8.53 -2.61
CA PRO A 63 -15.37 -9.60 -1.81
C PRO A 63 -13.87 -9.79 -2.08
N LYS A 64 -13.06 -9.87 -1.02
CA LYS A 64 -11.67 -10.29 -1.11
C LYS A 64 -11.61 -11.82 -1.18
N MET A 65 -11.80 -12.38 -2.37
CA MET A 65 -11.89 -13.84 -2.62
C MET A 65 -10.68 -14.65 -2.13
N HIS A 66 -9.52 -14.01 -1.99
CA HIS A 66 -8.27 -14.62 -1.55
C HIS A 66 -8.07 -14.61 -0.01
N LYS A 67 -9.01 -14.08 0.78
CA LYS A 67 -8.93 -14.05 2.26
C LYS A 67 -10.03 -14.91 2.88
N GLN A 68 -9.67 -15.68 3.91
CA GLN A 68 -10.60 -16.53 4.66
C GLN A 68 -11.74 -15.69 5.25
N GLY A 69 -12.95 -16.23 5.21
CA GLY A 69 -14.15 -15.51 5.63
C GLY A 69 -14.59 -14.41 4.66
N TYR A 70 -13.97 -14.27 3.48
CA TYR A 70 -14.36 -13.34 2.41
C TYR A 70 -14.70 -11.93 2.94
N PRO A 71 -13.73 -11.22 3.55
CA PRO A 71 -13.95 -9.86 4.01
C PRO A 71 -14.27 -8.96 2.82
N LEU A 72 -15.19 -8.01 3.03
CA LEU A 72 -15.59 -7.06 2.00
C LEU A 72 -14.60 -5.89 1.97
N ARG A 73 -14.30 -5.42 0.76
CA ARG A 73 -13.71 -4.11 0.49
C ARG A 73 -14.86 -3.14 0.20
N PRO A 74 -15.13 -2.17 1.08
CA PRO A 74 -16.15 -1.16 0.77
C PRO A 74 -15.65 -0.26 -0.36
N ILE A 75 -16.52 0.07 -1.31
CA ILE A 75 -16.27 1.03 -2.38
C ILE A 75 -17.43 2.00 -2.40
N ILE A 76 -17.13 3.30 -2.38
CA ILE A 76 -18.07 4.40 -2.57
C ILE A 76 -17.88 4.87 -4.01
N SER A 77 -18.78 4.47 -4.91
CA SER A 77 -18.75 4.93 -6.30
C SER A 77 -19.08 6.42 -6.35
N PRO A 78 -18.17 7.28 -6.81
CA PRO A 78 -18.43 8.71 -6.94
C PRO A 78 -19.11 9.06 -8.28
N ILE A 79 -19.40 8.08 -9.15
CA ILE A 79 -19.96 8.37 -10.47
C ILE A 79 -21.31 9.08 -10.30
N GLY A 80 -21.45 10.25 -10.94
CA GLY A 80 -22.65 11.10 -10.84
C GLY A 80 -22.70 11.98 -9.60
N SER A 81 -21.73 11.90 -8.68
CA SER A 81 -21.67 12.77 -7.51
C SER A 81 -21.21 14.18 -7.87
N TYR A 82 -21.58 15.17 -7.04
CA TYR A 82 -21.27 16.58 -7.30
C TYR A 82 -19.75 16.82 -7.38
N ASN A 83 -18.95 16.10 -6.59
CA ASN A 83 -17.51 16.28 -6.48
C ASN A 83 -16.69 15.42 -7.46
N TYR A 84 -17.31 14.62 -8.33
CA TYR A 84 -16.58 13.67 -9.16
C TYR A 84 -15.66 14.35 -10.19
N GLU A 85 -16.18 15.27 -10.99
CA GLU A 85 -15.39 15.99 -12.00
C GLU A 85 -14.32 16.86 -11.36
N LEU A 86 -14.64 17.48 -10.21
CA LEU A 86 -13.65 18.20 -9.40
C LEU A 86 -12.52 17.27 -8.93
N SER A 87 -12.86 16.10 -8.39
CA SER A 87 -11.87 15.12 -7.93
C SER A 87 -10.98 14.64 -9.07
N LYS A 88 -11.56 14.35 -10.25
CA LYS A 88 -10.82 13.94 -11.43
C LYS A 88 -9.88 15.02 -11.95
N TYR A 89 -10.33 16.26 -11.98
CA TYR A 89 -9.52 17.41 -12.38
C TYR A 89 -8.35 17.62 -11.41
N LEU A 90 -8.62 17.66 -10.10
CA LEU A 90 -7.61 17.83 -9.07
C LEU A 90 -6.62 16.66 -9.04
N ALA A 91 -7.08 15.43 -9.29
CA ALA A 91 -6.21 14.25 -9.39
C ALA A 91 -5.19 14.40 -10.52
N ASN A 92 -5.63 14.84 -11.71
CA ASN A 92 -4.74 15.10 -12.83
C ASN A 92 -3.78 16.26 -12.53
N LEU A 93 -4.29 17.35 -11.94
CA LEU A 93 -3.49 18.51 -11.53
C LEU A 93 -2.37 18.10 -10.57
N LEU A 94 -2.69 17.34 -9.51
CA LEU A 94 -1.70 16.83 -8.55
C LEU A 94 -0.72 15.85 -9.20
N LYS A 95 -1.20 14.95 -10.06
CA LYS A 95 -0.36 13.97 -10.76
C LYS A 95 0.71 14.65 -11.62
N ASN A 96 0.35 15.75 -12.28
CA ASN A 96 1.21 16.47 -13.21
C ASN A 96 2.15 17.47 -12.51
N ASN A 97 1.77 17.98 -11.33
CA ASN A 97 2.50 19.06 -10.66
C ASN A 97 3.18 18.66 -9.34
N ARG A 98 2.96 17.44 -8.81
CA ARG A 98 3.71 16.99 -7.62
C ARG A 98 5.18 16.67 -7.96
N THR A 99 6.04 16.71 -6.94
CA THR A 99 7.44 16.29 -7.10
C THR A 99 7.56 14.84 -7.55
N THR A 100 8.69 14.50 -8.17
CA THR A 100 8.95 13.14 -8.67
C THR A 100 8.80 12.11 -7.56
N LYS A 101 8.23 10.95 -7.92
CA LYS A 101 8.06 9.83 -6.99
C LYS A 101 9.42 9.43 -6.39
N PRO A 102 9.47 9.05 -5.10
CA PRO A 102 10.72 8.64 -4.47
C PRO A 102 11.28 7.39 -5.15
N ASN A 103 12.61 7.22 -5.13
CA ASN A 103 13.27 6.02 -5.67
C ASN A 103 12.79 4.71 -5.01
N SER A 104 12.21 4.80 -3.81
CA SER A 104 11.54 3.70 -3.12
C SER A 104 10.27 3.20 -3.83
N SER A 105 9.61 4.02 -4.64
CA SER A 105 8.37 3.62 -5.29
C SER A 105 8.61 2.57 -6.38
N ILE A 106 7.82 1.51 -6.37
CA ILE A 106 7.79 0.46 -7.38
C ILE A 106 6.59 0.70 -8.28
N ARG A 107 6.81 0.60 -9.60
CA ARG A 107 5.73 0.76 -10.58
C ARG A 107 5.03 -0.54 -10.92
N ASP A 108 5.77 -1.63 -10.97
CA ASP A 108 5.31 -2.95 -11.37
C ASP A 108 6.27 -4.03 -10.85
N PRO A 109 5.86 -5.32 -10.83
CA PRO A 109 6.73 -6.40 -10.35
C PRO A 109 8.06 -6.52 -11.12
N PHE A 110 8.10 -6.15 -12.41
CA PHE A 110 9.32 -6.19 -13.20
C PHE A 110 10.31 -5.10 -12.76
N ASP A 111 9.81 -3.94 -12.36
CA ASP A 111 10.59 -2.86 -11.76
C ASP A 111 11.28 -3.29 -10.46
N LEU A 112 10.53 -4.00 -9.61
CA LEU A 112 11.10 -4.58 -8.40
C LEU A 112 12.23 -5.58 -8.72
N VAL A 113 12.02 -6.48 -9.68
CA VAL A 113 13.05 -7.44 -10.10
C VAL A 113 14.30 -6.73 -10.62
N ARG A 114 14.15 -5.69 -11.46
CA ARG A 114 15.28 -4.90 -11.95
C ARG A 114 16.05 -4.24 -10.80
N LYS A 115 15.34 -3.63 -9.86
CA LYS A 115 15.95 -2.96 -8.70
C LYS A 115 16.66 -3.93 -7.75
N ILE A 116 16.12 -5.14 -7.58
CA ILE A 116 16.72 -6.16 -6.70
C ILE A 116 17.96 -6.82 -7.31
N LYS A 117 18.01 -7.00 -8.63
CA LYS A 117 19.13 -7.68 -9.32
C LYS A 117 20.51 -7.10 -8.97
N ASN A 118 20.59 -5.79 -8.73
CA ASN A 118 21.84 -5.10 -8.49
C ASN A 118 22.22 -5.02 -7.00
N ILE A 119 21.44 -5.63 -6.11
CA ILE A 119 21.70 -5.58 -4.68
C ILE A 119 22.84 -6.56 -4.36
N ASN A 120 23.95 -6.02 -3.84
CA ASN A 120 25.06 -6.84 -3.38
C ASN A 120 24.67 -7.61 -2.10
N CYS A 121 24.59 -8.94 -2.23
CA CYS A 121 24.18 -9.89 -1.19
C CYS A 121 25.35 -10.48 -0.38
N ASN A 122 26.55 -9.91 -0.44
CA ASN A 122 27.74 -10.47 0.22
C ASN A 122 27.78 -10.33 1.75
N LYS A 123 26.70 -9.88 2.40
CA LYS A 123 26.59 -9.72 3.87
C LYS A 123 25.40 -10.52 4.42
N ASN A 124 25.37 -10.78 5.72
CA ASN A 124 24.18 -11.30 6.40
C ASN A 124 23.03 -10.30 6.25
N LEU A 125 22.12 -10.56 5.32
CA LEU A 125 20.98 -9.71 5.01
C LEU A 125 19.69 -10.39 5.43
N ILE A 126 18.79 -9.63 6.03
CA ILE A 126 17.44 -10.09 6.37
C ILE A 126 16.45 -9.37 5.49
N MET A 127 15.61 -10.15 4.81
CA MET A 127 14.54 -9.66 3.95
C MET A 127 13.22 -9.70 4.70
N CYS A 128 12.49 -8.59 4.65
CA CYS A 128 11.18 -8.45 5.29
C CYS A 128 10.17 -7.87 4.29
N THR A 129 8.89 -8.14 4.54
CA THR A 129 7.79 -7.52 3.82
C THR A 129 6.78 -6.96 4.82
N PHE A 130 6.14 -5.84 4.48
CA PHE A 130 5.08 -5.22 5.27
C PHE A 130 3.85 -4.96 4.39
N ASP A 131 2.66 -5.10 4.98
CA ASP A 131 1.36 -4.74 4.39
C ASP A 131 0.79 -3.57 5.21
N VAL A 132 0.45 -2.47 4.54
CA VAL A 132 -0.22 -1.34 5.20
C VAL A 132 -1.71 -1.67 5.38
N ASP A 133 -2.12 -1.87 6.63
CA ASP A 133 -3.49 -2.26 6.90
C ASP A 133 -4.47 -1.13 6.54
N ALA A 134 -5.38 -1.46 5.63
CA ALA A 134 -6.47 -0.59 5.18
C ALA A 134 -5.99 0.84 4.83
N LEU A 135 -4.94 0.93 3.99
CA LEU A 135 -4.26 2.18 3.60
C LEU A 135 -5.23 3.34 3.39
N TYR A 136 -6.17 3.22 2.45
CA TYR A 136 -7.00 4.35 2.04
C TYR A 136 -7.97 4.87 3.10
N THR A 137 -8.54 3.96 3.91
CA THR A 137 -9.41 4.34 5.02
C THR A 137 -8.64 4.97 6.18
N ASN A 138 -7.34 4.67 6.31
CA ASN A 138 -6.51 5.12 7.43
C ASN A 138 -5.62 6.33 7.09
N VAL A 139 -5.56 6.76 5.83
CA VAL A 139 -4.81 7.98 5.44
C VAL A 139 -5.57 9.21 5.94
N PRO A 140 -4.96 10.04 6.82
CA PRO A 140 -5.58 11.27 7.27
C PRO A 140 -5.67 12.26 6.10
N ALA A 141 -6.89 12.48 5.59
CA ALA A 141 -7.11 13.28 4.39
C ALA A 141 -6.57 14.71 4.54
N LYS A 142 -6.81 15.34 5.69
CA LYS A 142 -6.34 16.70 5.98
C LYS A 142 -4.81 16.81 5.94
N GLU A 143 -4.11 15.88 6.58
CA GLU A 143 -2.64 15.87 6.56
C GLU A 143 -2.12 15.63 5.14
N ALA A 144 -2.72 14.71 4.39
CA ALA A 144 -2.33 14.43 3.01
C ALA A 144 -2.50 15.65 2.09
N ILE A 145 -3.59 16.40 2.23
CA ILE A 145 -3.83 17.64 1.48
C ILE A 145 -2.76 18.69 1.84
N GLU A 146 -2.47 18.88 3.12
CA GLU A 146 -1.46 19.84 3.56
C GLU A 146 -0.06 19.50 3.04
N ILE A 147 0.30 18.21 3.05
CA ILE A 147 1.56 17.73 2.48
C ILE A 147 1.60 18.01 0.98
N ALA A 148 0.53 17.69 0.24
CA ALA A 148 0.47 17.89 -1.21
C ALA A 148 0.67 19.36 -1.60
N VAL A 149 -0.05 20.26 -0.93
CA VAL A 149 0.02 21.70 -1.19
C VAL A 149 1.40 22.26 -0.82
N LYS A 150 1.95 21.90 0.35
CA LYS A 150 3.30 22.29 0.76
C LYS A 150 4.38 21.80 -0.19
N ASP A 151 4.25 20.58 -0.71
CA ASP A 151 5.19 20.03 -1.68
C ASP A 151 5.19 20.86 -2.97
N MET A 152 4.00 21.19 -3.50
CA MET A 152 3.84 22.01 -4.70
C MET A 152 4.36 23.44 -4.55
N ILE A 153 4.17 24.05 -3.37
CA ILE A 153 4.73 25.38 -3.05
C ILE A 153 6.25 25.31 -3.04
N LYS A 154 6.82 24.31 -2.35
CA LYS A 154 8.26 24.13 -2.24
C LYS A 154 8.91 23.88 -3.60
N SER A 155 8.26 23.11 -4.48
CA SER A 155 8.74 22.87 -5.84
C SER A 155 8.37 23.97 -6.84
N LYS A 156 7.67 25.03 -6.41
CA LYS A 156 7.14 26.12 -7.25
C LYS A 156 6.22 25.65 -8.40
N THR A 157 5.76 24.40 -8.37
CA THR A 157 4.87 23.82 -9.38
C THR A 157 3.42 24.26 -9.18
N ILE A 158 3.11 24.86 -8.03
CA ILE A 158 1.81 25.53 -7.81
C ILE A 158 1.55 26.64 -8.84
N ASN A 159 2.61 27.29 -9.34
CA ASN A 159 2.53 28.34 -10.36
C ASN A 159 2.07 27.82 -11.73
N ASN A 160 2.11 26.50 -11.96
CA ASN A 160 1.58 25.86 -13.16
C ASN A 160 0.06 25.65 -13.08
N THR A 161 -0.56 26.08 -11.99
CA THR A 161 -1.99 25.95 -11.74
C THR A 161 -2.59 27.34 -11.59
N PRO A 162 -3.88 27.52 -11.89
CA PRO A 162 -4.53 28.81 -11.70
C PRO A 162 -4.73 29.16 -10.21
N PHE A 163 -4.53 28.21 -9.29
CA PHE A 163 -4.92 28.37 -7.89
C PHE A 163 -3.74 28.75 -7.02
N ASN A 164 -3.97 29.66 -6.06
CA ASN A 164 -3.04 29.87 -4.96
C ASN A 164 -3.16 28.74 -3.89
N GLU A 165 -2.31 28.78 -2.88
CA GLU A 165 -2.28 27.81 -1.77
C GLU A 165 -3.66 27.61 -1.12
N ILE A 166 -4.32 28.71 -0.77
CA ILE A 166 -5.59 28.71 -0.04
C ILE A 166 -6.69 28.10 -0.93
N GLN A 167 -6.73 28.49 -2.20
CA GLN A 167 -7.72 28.03 -3.16
C GLN A 167 -7.56 26.55 -3.47
N LEU A 168 -6.33 26.08 -3.73
CA LEU A 168 -6.06 24.68 -4.01
C LEU A 168 -6.40 23.81 -2.79
N LYS A 169 -6.00 24.23 -1.58
CA LYS A 169 -6.34 23.53 -0.34
C LYS A 169 -7.86 23.42 -0.19
N ARG A 170 -8.59 24.53 -0.38
CA ARG A 170 -10.05 24.55 -0.27
C ARG A 170 -10.74 23.63 -1.28
N LEU A 171 -10.28 23.62 -2.54
CA LEU A 171 -10.82 22.71 -3.57
C LEU A 171 -10.59 21.24 -3.21
N LEU A 172 -9.40 20.89 -2.70
CA LEU A 172 -9.09 19.54 -2.24
C LEU A 172 -9.96 19.14 -1.04
N GLU A 173 -10.18 20.05 -0.10
CA GLU A 173 -11.06 19.80 1.06
C GLU A 173 -12.50 19.55 0.63
N ILE A 174 -13.05 20.35 -0.30
CA ILE A 174 -14.40 20.16 -0.86
C ILE A 174 -14.52 18.80 -1.57
N ALA A 175 -13.46 18.38 -2.25
CA ALA A 175 -13.46 17.14 -3.03
C ALA A 175 -13.37 15.87 -2.17
N VAL A 176 -12.80 15.96 -0.96
CA VAL A 176 -12.43 14.78 -0.15
C VAL A 176 -13.19 14.68 1.18
N HIS A 177 -13.53 15.80 1.82
CA HIS A 177 -14.14 15.77 3.15
C HIS A 177 -15.67 15.76 3.09
N ASN A 178 -16.27 15.08 4.07
CA ASN A 178 -17.72 15.06 4.28
C ASN A 178 -18.46 14.64 3.01
N ILE A 179 -18.06 13.50 2.45
CA ILE A 179 -18.65 12.96 1.23
C ILE A 179 -19.94 12.23 1.58
N PRO A 180 -21.11 12.72 1.13
CA PRO A 180 -22.36 12.02 1.33
C PRO A 180 -22.45 10.83 0.37
N PHE A 181 -22.92 9.71 0.89
CA PHE A 181 -23.16 8.51 0.10
C PHE A 181 -24.38 7.78 0.61
N ARG A 182 -24.91 6.89 -0.23
CA ARG A 182 -26.06 6.04 0.08
C ARG A 182 -25.62 4.60 0.16
N PHE A 183 -26.12 3.89 1.15
CA PHE A 183 -26.07 2.44 1.20
C PHE A 183 -27.50 1.93 1.43
N MET A 184 -28.02 1.15 0.49
CA MET A 184 -29.42 0.76 0.47
C MET A 184 -30.35 1.98 0.54
N ASN A 185 -31.21 2.04 1.56
CA ASN A 185 -32.19 3.11 1.76
C ASN A 185 -31.66 4.23 2.67
N ASP A 186 -30.47 4.06 3.25
CA ASP A 186 -29.91 4.96 4.24
C ASP A 186 -28.80 5.83 3.65
N ASN A 187 -28.78 7.08 4.10
CA ASN A 187 -27.76 8.04 3.73
C ASN A 187 -26.74 8.19 4.85
N PHE A 188 -25.48 8.25 4.45
CA PHE A 188 -24.34 8.36 5.32
C PHE A 188 -23.41 9.47 4.85
N LEU A 189 -22.58 9.91 5.78
CA LEU A 189 -21.51 10.87 5.57
C LEU A 189 -20.19 10.22 5.93
N GLN A 190 -19.24 10.23 5.00
CA GLN A 190 -17.85 9.91 5.33
C GLN A 190 -17.16 11.16 5.86
N THR A 191 -16.83 11.18 7.15
CA THR A 191 -16.22 12.33 7.83
C THR A 191 -14.69 12.32 7.79
N ASP A 192 -14.08 11.14 7.67
CA ASP A 192 -12.63 10.97 7.65
C ASP A 192 -12.17 9.85 6.69
N GLY A 193 -10.88 9.89 6.36
CA GLY A 193 -10.27 9.10 5.29
C GLY A 193 -10.66 9.62 3.91
N VAL A 194 -10.06 9.03 2.86
CA VAL A 194 -10.46 9.32 1.47
C VAL A 194 -11.45 8.25 1.03
N ALA A 195 -12.54 8.66 0.37
CA ALA A 195 -13.56 7.72 -0.10
C ALA A 195 -12.98 6.72 -1.10
N MET A 196 -13.14 5.42 -0.79
CA MET A 196 -12.68 4.33 -1.65
C MET A 196 -13.40 4.37 -2.99
N GLY A 197 -12.71 4.74 -4.07
CA GLY A 197 -13.30 4.96 -5.40
C GLY A 197 -13.13 6.39 -5.92
N SER A 198 -12.71 7.34 -5.08
CA SER A 198 -12.40 8.70 -5.53
C SER A 198 -11.15 8.72 -6.42
N PRO A 199 -11.15 9.49 -7.55
CA PRO A 199 -9.93 9.69 -8.35
C PRO A 199 -8.73 10.25 -7.56
N LEU A 200 -8.99 10.99 -6.47
CA LEU A 200 -7.94 11.59 -5.63
C LEU A 200 -7.30 10.60 -4.65
N GLU A 201 -8.01 9.52 -4.31
CA GLU A 201 -7.62 8.57 -3.26
C GLU A 201 -6.22 7.98 -3.49
N PRO A 202 -5.87 7.40 -4.65
CA PRO A 202 -4.56 6.80 -4.84
C PRO A 202 -3.43 7.83 -4.80
N ILE A 203 -3.71 9.07 -5.18
CA ILE A 203 -2.73 10.16 -5.25
C ILE A 203 -2.40 10.68 -3.86
N LEU A 204 -3.43 10.97 -3.06
CA LEU A 204 -3.26 11.46 -1.69
C LEU A 204 -2.63 10.39 -0.79
N ALA A 205 -3.01 9.13 -0.94
CA ALA A 205 -2.38 8.03 -0.21
C ALA A 205 -0.89 7.89 -0.57
N ASP A 206 -0.53 7.98 -1.85
CA ASP A 206 0.86 7.91 -2.29
C ASP A 206 1.71 9.10 -1.77
N ILE A 207 1.13 10.30 -1.75
CA ILE A 207 1.77 11.52 -1.20
C ILE A 207 2.01 11.35 0.31
N PHE A 208 0.99 10.94 1.05
CA PHE A 208 1.08 10.71 2.49
C PHE A 208 2.15 9.64 2.80
N MET A 209 2.10 8.50 2.12
CA MET A 209 3.07 7.41 2.31
C MET A 209 4.49 7.85 1.97
N THR A 210 4.68 8.60 0.90
CA THR A 210 5.99 9.16 0.52
C THR A 210 6.55 10.08 1.61
N ASN A 211 5.71 10.94 2.19
CA ASN A 211 6.13 11.81 3.29
C ASN A 211 6.44 11.02 4.56
N LEU A 212 5.62 10.01 4.87
CA LEU A 212 5.86 9.09 5.99
C LEU A 212 7.21 8.38 5.82
N GLU A 213 7.51 7.82 4.65
CA GLU A 213 8.80 7.20 4.35
C GLU A 213 9.96 8.17 4.53
N LYS A 214 9.84 9.42 4.07
CA LYS A 214 10.87 10.46 4.26
C LYS A 214 11.11 10.73 5.76
N LYS A 215 10.04 10.84 6.56
CA LYS A 215 10.13 10.99 8.02
C LYS A 215 10.82 9.78 8.64
N LEU A 216 10.37 8.56 8.33
CA LEU A 216 10.93 7.32 8.86
C LEU A 216 12.42 7.16 8.52
N ASN A 217 12.81 7.48 7.29
CA ASN A 217 14.19 7.46 6.84
C ASN A 217 15.06 8.52 7.56
N ARG A 218 14.49 9.67 7.95
CA ARG A 218 15.21 10.71 8.70
C ARG A 218 15.48 10.28 10.15
N PHE A 219 14.52 9.65 10.81
CA PHE A 219 14.56 9.40 12.26
C PHE A 219 15.02 8.00 12.68
N SER A 220 15.03 7.01 11.78
CA SER A 220 15.43 5.64 12.14
C SER A 220 16.94 5.50 12.29
N LYS A 221 17.40 5.00 13.43
CA LYS A 221 18.82 4.62 13.65
C LYS A 221 19.21 3.36 12.84
N ASN A 222 18.32 2.36 12.81
CA ASN A 222 18.49 1.13 12.04
C ASN A 222 17.73 1.22 10.73
N LYS A 223 18.35 1.80 9.71
CA LYS A 223 17.72 2.00 8.40
C LYS A 223 17.81 0.72 7.58
N PRO A 224 16.74 0.35 6.86
CA PRO A 224 16.84 -0.70 5.87
C PRO A 224 17.84 -0.28 4.79
N LYS A 225 18.69 -1.21 4.37
CA LYS A 225 19.58 -1.06 3.20
C LYS A 225 18.76 -0.82 1.94
N VAL A 226 17.60 -1.48 1.84
CA VAL A 226 16.68 -1.39 0.70
C VAL A 226 15.28 -1.19 1.24
N TRP A 227 14.55 -0.22 0.70
CA TRP A 227 13.14 0.01 0.97
C TRP A 227 12.40 0.30 -0.33
N TYR A 228 11.49 -0.59 -0.69
CA TYR A 228 10.70 -0.51 -1.90
C TYR A 228 9.22 -0.65 -1.56
N ARG A 229 8.38 0.22 -2.11
CA ARG A 229 6.93 0.21 -1.87
C ARG A 229 6.14 0.17 -3.17
N TYR A 230 5.22 -0.78 -3.27
CA TYR A 230 4.18 -0.84 -4.29
C TYR A 230 2.82 -0.61 -3.62
N VAL A 231 2.29 0.61 -3.73
CA VAL A 231 1.02 1.02 -3.08
C VAL A 231 1.07 0.79 -1.56
N ASP A 232 0.50 -0.31 -1.07
CA ASP A 232 0.42 -0.77 0.32
C ASP A 232 1.46 -1.85 0.67
N ASP A 233 1.99 -2.55 -0.31
CA ASP A 233 3.03 -3.57 -0.12
C ASP A 233 4.42 -2.94 -0.03
N ILE A 234 5.16 -3.30 1.01
CA ILE A 234 6.53 -2.83 1.24
C ILE A 234 7.48 -4.03 1.27
N PHE A 235 8.55 -3.93 0.51
CA PHE A 235 9.69 -4.83 0.50
C PHE A 235 10.90 -4.12 1.10
N CYS A 236 11.59 -4.77 2.03
CA CYS A 236 12.81 -4.20 2.60
C CYS A 236 13.89 -5.22 2.95
N ILE A 237 15.12 -4.73 3.03
CA ILE A 237 16.30 -5.51 3.40
C ILE A 237 17.08 -4.77 4.47
N PHE A 238 17.47 -5.45 5.54
CA PHE A 238 18.32 -4.93 6.62
C PHE A 238 19.68 -5.62 6.64
N ASN A 239 20.70 -4.90 7.10
CA ASN A 239 21.99 -5.50 7.46
C ASN A 239 21.86 -6.18 8.83
N SER A 240 22.27 -7.44 8.93
CA SER A 240 22.34 -8.16 10.19
C SER A 240 23.69 -7.88 10.85
N GLU A 241 23.81 -6.80 11.62
CA GLU A 241 24.92 -6.62 12.59
C GLU A 241 24.53 -7.03 14.00
N GLN A 242 23.31 -7.53 14.19
CA GLN A 242 22.89 -8.19 15.41
C GLN A 242 22.66 -9.66 15.11
N ASN A 243 23.31 -10.52 15.89
CA ASN A 243 22.99 -11.93 16.01
C ASN A 243 21.47 -12.09 16.18
N ILE A 244 20.77 -12.41 15.09
CA ILE A 244 19.47 -13.10 15.17
C ILE A 244 19.82 -14.59 15.17
N THR A 245 20.54 -14.97 16.22
CA THR A 245 20.83 -16.34 16.59
C THR A 245 20.44 -16.45 18.05
N ASN A 246 19.33 -17.15 18.27
CA ASN A 246 18.72 -17.52 19.54
C ASN A 246 17.92 -16.42 20.26
N VAL A 247 16.61 -16.34 19.97
CA VAL A 247 15.46 -16.34 20.91
C VAL A 247 14.17 -15.97 20.12
N LEU A 248 13.81 -16.81 19.14
CA LEU A 248 12.49 -16.76 18.51
C LEU A 248 11.55 -17.52 19.44
N GLU A 249 10.54 -16.94 20.06
CA GLU A 249 9.28 -16.63 19.38
C GLU A 249 8.49 -15.49 20.06
N LYS A 250 8.97 -14.89 21.16
CA LYS A 250 8.17 -13.92 21.95
C LYS A 250 8.89 -12.66 22.42
N LYS A 251 10.20 -12.71 22.73
CA LYS A 251 10.97 -11.52 23.21
C LYS A 251 11.40 -10.62 22.06
N GLU A 252 11.88 -11.19 20.95
CA GLU A 252 12.32 -10.44 19.77
C GLU A 252 11.17 -9.74 19.04
N LEU A 253 9.98 -10.34 18.93
CA LEU A 253 8.79 -9.67 18.39
C LEU A 253 8.38 -8.45 19.24
N LYS A 254 8.45 -8.59 20.57
CA LYS A 254 8.19 -7.49 21.50
C LYS A 254 9.26 -6.41 21.38
N GLN A 255 10.52 -6.78 21.21
CA GLN A 255 11.63 -5.85 20.96
C GLN A 255 11.51 -5.15 19.61
N LEU A 256 11.18 -5.85 18.52
CA LEU A 256 11.02 -5.24 17.20
C LEU A 256 9.80 -4.31 17.18
N LYS A 257 8.70 -4.71 17.81
CA LYS A 257 7.53 -3.86 18.05
C LYS A 257 7.90 -2.64 18.88
N LEU A 258 8.67 -2.81 19.95
CA LEU A 258 9.15 -1.74 20.81
C LEU A 258 10.09 -0.81 20.03
N ILE A 259 11.07 -1.32 19.29
CA ILE A 259 12.01 -0.56 18.47
C ILE A 259 11.29 0.24 17.39
N LEU A 260 10.34 -0.37 16.67
CA LEU A 260 9.54 0.35 15.68
C LEU A 260 8.66 1.42 16.34
N LYS A 261 8.09 1.14 17.53
CA LYS A 261 7.30 2.12 18.28
C LYS A 261 8.16 3.27 18.83
N THR A 262 9.33 2.97 19.39
CA THR A 262 10.33 3.93 19.89
C THR A 262 10.95 4.75 18.75
N ASN A 263 11.02 4.19 17.53
CA ASN A 263 11.44 4.91 16.32
C ASN A 263 10.28 5.61 15.59
N GLY A 264 9.07 5.66 16.16
CA GLY A 264 7.95 6.48 15.68
C GLY A 264 7.13 5.88 14.53
N TYR A 265 7.24 4.58 14.26
CA TYR A 265 6.40 3.91 13.25
C TYR A 265 4.95 3.77 13.77
N PRO A 266 3.92 4.06 12.96
CA PRO A 266 2.52 3.91 13.36
C PRO A 266 2.11 2.47 13.70
N ASP A 267 1.31 2.29 14.76
CA ASP A 267 0.87 0.97 15.23
C ASP A 267 0.12 0.13 14.15
N HIS A 268 -0.50 0.76 13.14
CA HIS A 268 -1.17 0.06 12.03
C HIS A 268 -0.18 -0.59 11.04
N ILE A 269 1.02 -0.03 10.85
CA ILE A 269 2.11 -0.63 10.05
C ILE A 269 2.78 -1.79 10.81
N ILE A 270 2.91 -1.63 12.14
CA ILE A 270 3.63 -2.59 13.00
C ILE A 270 2.85 -3.88 13.23
N ARG A 271 1.51 -3.82 13.36
CA ARG A 271 0.67 -4.94 13.82
C ARG A 271 0.61 -6.14 12.87
N ARG A 272 0.75 -5.95 11.54
CA ARG A 272 0.60 -7.04 10.55
C ARG A 272 1.94 -7.63 10.08
N GLY A 273 2.95 -6.80 9.81
CA GLY A 273 4.25 -7.26 9.31
C GLY A 273 5.05 -8.12 10.28
N ILE A 274 4.90 -7.88 11.59
CA ILE A 274 5.54 -8.72 12.62
C ILE A 274 4.94 -10.13 12.66
N ARG A 275 3.62 -10.27 12.43
CA ARG A 275 2.91 -11.55 12.51
C ARG A 275 3.24 -12.45 11.31
N GLU A 276 3.44 -11.86 10.13
CA GLU A 276 3.80 -12.60 8.91
C GLU A 276 5.30 -12.95 8.85
N GLY A 277 6.18 -12.04 9.28
CA GLY A 277 7.62 -12.30 9.38
C GLY A 277 7.99 -13.42 10.37
N ALA A 278 7.32 -13.48 11.52
CA ALA A 278 7.53 -14.53 12.53
C ALA A 278 7.20 -15.94 12.02
N ILE A 279 6.11 -16.07 11.25
CA ILE A 279 5.67 -17.36 10.68
C ILE A 279 6.65 -17.85 9.62
N ILE A 280 7.24 -16.93 8.84
CA ILE A 280 8.24 -17.25 7.81
C ILE A 280 9.55 -17.68 8.46
N ALA A 281 10.04 -16.94 9.46
CA ALA A 281 11.28 -17.25 10.16
C ALA A 281 11.23 -18.63 10.85
N ASN A 282 10.15 -18.94 11.58
CA ASN A 282 10.00 -20.22 12.27
C ASN A 282 9.96 -21.42 11.31
N LYS A 283 9.40 -21.24 10.10
CA LYS A 283 9.37 -22.30 9.07
C LYS A 283 10.72 -22.48 8.39
N ILE A 284 11.50 -21.41 8.20
CA ILE A 284 12.87 -21.50 7.67
C ILE A 284 13.76 -22.26 8.66
N ILE A 285 13.65 -21.96 9.95
CA ILE A 285 14.45 -22.62 11.00
C ILE A 285 14.10 -24.10 11.11
N LYS A 286 12.82 -24.46 11.15
CA LYS A 286 12.40 -25.88 11.14
C LYS A 286 12.90 -26.63 9.92
N LYS A 287 12.92 -25.99 8.74
CA LYS A 287 13.40 -26.60 7.49
C LYS A 287 14.93 -26.71 7.44
N GLN A 288 15.67 -25.78 8.02
CA GLN A 288 17.13 -25.86 8.17
C GLN A 288 17.53 -26.97 9.16
N GLN A 289 16.80 -27.12 10.26
CA GLN A 289 17.02 -28.22 11.22
C GLN A 289 16.74 -29.59 10.59
N GLN A 290 15.68 -29.71 9.79
CA GLN A 290 15.39 -30.93 9.01
C GLN A 290 16.47 -31.21 7.96
N GLN A 291 16.98 -30.18 7.27
CA GLN A 291 18.06 -30.35 6.28
C GLN A 291 19.41 -30.70 6.93
N GLN A 292 19.71 -30.20 8.12
CA GLN A 292 20.90 -30.60 8.88
C GLN A 292 20.78 -32.04 9.38
N GLN A 293 19.61 -32.47 9.86
CA GLN A 293 19.37 -33.88 10.21
C GLN A 293 19.48 -34.79 8.98
N GLN A 294 18.99 -34.35 7.83
CA GLN A 294 19.10 -35.10 6.57
C GLN A 294 20.55 -35.18 6.09
N GLN A 295 21.33 -34.09 6.21
CA GLN A 295 22.76 -34.11 5.88
C GLN A 295 23.60 -34.96 6.85
N LEU A 296 23.21 -35.06 8.12
CA LEU A 296 23.84 -35.98 9.07
C LEU A 296 23.51 -37.45 8.75
N LEU A 297 22.30 -37.73 8.28
CA LEU A 297 21.89 -39.05 7.78
C LEU A 297 22.58 -39.41 6.46
N ASP A 298 22.74 -38.45 5.55
CA ASP A 298 23.39 -38.65 4.25
C ASP A 298 24.92 -38.75 4.37
N ASN A 299 25.53 -38.07 5.35
CA ASN A 299 26.97 -38.20 5.64
C ASN A 299 27.33 -39.53 6.29
N ASN A 300 26.42 -40.15 7.04
CA ASN A 300 26.63 -41.51 7.55
C ASN A 300 26.51 -42.59 6.44
N ASN A 301 25.87 -42.27 5.31
CA ASN A 301 25.66 -43.20 4.20
C ASN A 301 26.65 -43.03 3.03
N ASN A 302 27.42 -41.93 2.96
CA ASN A 302 28.30 -41.61 1.83
C ASN A 302 29.79 -41.57 2.19
N ASN A 303 30.29 -42.58 2.91
CA ASN A 303 31.70 -42.95 2.81
C ASN A 303 31.89 -43.85 1.58
N ASN A 304 31.90 -43.24 0.39
CA ASN A 304 32.67 -43.67 -0.81
C ASN A 304 32.21 -42.90 -2.04
N ASN A 305 32.94 -41.83 -2.37
CA ASN A 305 33.49 -41.53 -3.71
C ASN A 305 33.73 -40.02 -3.88
N LYS A 306 34.99 -39.68 -4.12
CA LYS A 306 35.45 -38.34 -4.51
C LYS A 306 35.02 -38.05 -5.95
N THR A 307 34.32 -36.94 -6.17
CA THR A 307 34.33 -36.21 -7.44
C THR A 307 34.29 -34.71 -7.18
N SER A 308 35.04 -33.97 -8.00
CA SER A 308 35.26 -32.52 -8.07
C SER A 308 34.08 -31.61 -7.65
N PRO A 309 34.33 -30.43 -7.05
CA PRO A 309 33.28 -29.54 -6.59
C PRO A 309 32.52 -28.93 -7.76
N THR A 310 31.29 -29.38 -8.00
CA THR A 310 30.33 -28.64 -8.83
C THR A 310 30.07 -27.27 -8.22
N PRO A 311 29.98 -26.19 -9.01
CA PRO A 311 29.75 -24.85 -8.49
C PRO A 311 28.43 -24.81 -7.73
N ILE A 312 28.49 -24.40 -6.46
CA ILE A 312 27.34 -24.30 -5.56
C ILE A 312 26.33 -23.33 -6.17
N LYS A 313 25.25 -23.86 -6.76
CA LYS A 313 24.14 -23.04 -7.27
C LYS A 313 23.48 -22.34 -6.09
N LYS A 314 23.40 -21.01 -6.14
CA LYS A 314 22.72 -20.21 -5.11
C LYS A 314 21.24 -20.59 -5.11
N LYS A 315 20.72 -21.08 -3.98
CA LYS A 315 19.31 -21.50 -3.87
C LYS A 315 18.43 -20.33 -3.46
N ILE A 316 17.40 -20.04 -4.26
CA ILE A 316 16.35 -19.07 -3.94
C ILE A 316 15.05 -19.84 -3.72
N SER A 317 14.47 -19.72 -2.53
CA SER A 317 13.16 -20.32 -2.22
C SER A 317 12.07 -19.26 -2.24
N LEU A 318 11.14 -19.37 -3.19
CA LEU A 318 9.96 -18.54 -3.31
C LEU A 318 8.80 -19.26 -2.63
N THR A 319 8.11 -18.60 -1.69
CA THR A 319 6.88 -19.15 -1.12
C THR A 319 5.70 -18.40 -1.70
N VAL A 320 4.83 -19.11 -2.41
CA VAL A 320 3.66 -18.54 -3.09
C VAL A 320 2.40 -19.13 -2.45
N SER A 321 1.35 -18.32 -2.32
CA SER A 321 0.05 -18.81 -1.87
C SER A 321 -0.49 -19.88 -2.84
N TYR A 322 -1.01 -20.99 -2.31
CA TYR A 322 -1.57 -22.06 -3.12
C TYR A 322 -3.03 -21.76 -3.47
N TYR A 323 -3.33 -21.60 -4.76
CA TYR A 323 -4.69 -21.35 -5.26
C TYR A 323 -5.25 -22.50 -6.13
N GLY A 324 -4.62 -23.69 -6.09
CA GLY A 324 -5.03 -24.86 -6.88
C GLY A 324 -4.02 -25.27 -7.96
N GLN A 325 -4.46 -26.09 -8.93
CA GLN A 325 -3.60 -26.74 -9.93
C GLN A 325 -2.88 -25.74 -10.86
N GLU A 326 -3.51 -24.58 -11.11
CA GLU A 326 -2.94 -23.46 -11.86
C GLU A 326 -1.69 -22.87 -11.18
N SER A 327 -1.64 -22.87 -9.84
CA SER A 327 -0.48 -22.42 -9.09
C SER A 327 0.73 -23.33 -9.31
N ILE A 328 0.50 -24.65 -9.46
CA ILE A 328 1.52 -25.66 -9.77
C ILE A 328 2.02 -25.49 -11.20
N ILE A 329 1.12 -25.27 -12.15
CA ILE A 329 1.48 -25.03 -13.56
C ILE A 329 2.30 -23.74 -13.69
N LEU A 330 1.89 -22.66 -13.02
CA LEU A 330 2.60 -21.39 -13.00
C LEU A 330 4.00 -21.55 -12.39
N SER A 331 4.13 -22.22 -11.24
CA SER A 331 5.44 -22.43 -10.61
C SER A 331 6.37 -23.29 -11.46
N GLY A 332 5.84 -24.31 -12.15
CA GLY A 332 6.57 -25.13 -13.10
C GLY A 332 7.10 -24.31 -14.27
N LYS A 333 6.27 -23.44 -14.84
CA LYS A 333 6.67 -22.49 -15.90
C LYS A 333 7.72 -21.50 -15.39
N THR A 334 7.53 -20.92 -14.21
CA THR A 334 8.50 -20.01 -13.58
C THR A 334 9.85 -20.70 -13.34
N LYS A 335 9.86 -21.94 -12.83
CA LYS A 335 11.10 -22.71 -12.61
C LYS A 335 11.82 -23.00 -13.93
N LYS A 336 11.08 -23.37 -14.99
CA LYS A 336 11.62 -23.64 -16.33
C LYS A 336 12.21 -22.38 -16.97
N ILE A 337 11.56 -21.22 -16.80
CA ILE A 337 12.04 -19.91 -17.27
C ILE A 337 13.28 -19.47 -16.47
N CYS A 338 13.26 -19.58 -15.14
CA CYS A 338 14.41 -19.28 -14.30
C CYS A 338 15.63 -20.15 -14.64
N LYS A 339 15.44 -21.44 -14.91
CA LYS A 339 16.52 -22.33 -15.34
C LYS A 339 17.18 -21.88 -16.67
N LYS A 340 16.41 -21.25 -17.58
CA LYS A 340 16.93 -20.68 -18.83
C LYS A 340 17.62 -19.32 -18.63
N LEU A 341 17.06 -18.45 -17.78
CA LEU A 341 17.52 -17.06 -17.64
C LEU A 341 18.63 -16.86 -16.59
N ILE A 342 18.67 -17.71 -15.56
CA ILE A 342 19.60 -17.63 -14.44
C ILE A 342 20.10 -19.03 -14.03
N PRO A 343 20.87 -19.73 -14.89
CA PRO A 343 21.21 -21.15 -14.72
C PRO A 343 22.09 -21.47 -13.49
N HIS A 344 22.73 -20.44 -12.92
CA HIS A 344 23.57 -20.51 -11.71
C HIS A 344 22.76 -20.36 -10.40
N ILE A 345 21.44 -20.18 -10.49
CA ILE A 345 20.53 -20.02 -9.36
C ILE A 345 19.48 -21.14 -9.40
N ASP A 346 19.33 -21.88 -8.30
CA ASP A 346 18.31 -22.93 -8.17
C ASP A 346 17.06 -22.36 -7.48
N VAL A 347 15.98 -22.21 -8.24
CA VAL A 347 14.73 -21.61 -7.77
C VAL A 347 13.77 -22.69 -7.31
N ASN A 348 13.47 -22.72 -6.01
CA ASN A 348 12.50 -23.61 -5.40
C ASN A 348 11.23 -22.85 -5.08
N VAL A 349 10.10 -23.29 -5.63
CA VAL A 349 8.80 -22.70 -5.33
C VAL A 349 8.07 -23.61 -4.36
N ALA A 350 7.80 -23.11 -3.17
CA ALA A 350 7.00 -23.77 -2.15
C ALA A 350 5.62 -23.13 -2.06
N PHE A 351 4.61 -23.94 -1.75
CA PHE A 351 3.23 -23.50 -1.69
C PHE A 351 2.75 -23.40 -0.24
N LYS A 352 2.13 -22.28 0.11
CA LYS A 352 1.44 -22.10 1.39
C LYS A 352 0.14 -22.91 1.36
N LYS A 353 0.09 -24.07 2.04
CA LYS A 353 -1.17 -24.79 2.27
C LYS A 353 -2.02 -23.97 3.23
N HIS A 354 -3.24 -23.61 2.82
CA HIS A 354 -4.24 -23.09 3.76
C HIS A 354 -4.64 -24.25 4.67
N LEU A 355 -4.15 -24.23 5.91
CA LEU A 355 -4.67 -25.09 6.97
C LEU A 355 -5.91 -24.37 7.51
N HIS A 356 -7.02 -25.11 7.53
CA HIS A 356 -8.36 -24.66 7.94
C HIS A 356 -8.39 -24.10 9.35
#